data_AF-A0A679KFW7-F1
#
_entry.id   AF-A0A679KFW7-F1
#
_cell.length_a   1.000
_cell.length_b   1.000
_cell.length_c   1.000
_cell.angle_alpha   90.00
_cell.angle_beta   90.00
_cell.angle_gamma   90.00
#
_symmetry.space_group_name_H-M   'P 1'
#
loop_
_entity.id
_entity.type
_entity.pdbx_description
1 polymer ?
#
loop_
_entity_poly.entity_id
_entity_poly.type
_entity_poly.pdbx_seq_one_letter_code
_entity_poly.pdbx_strand_id
1 'polypeptide(L)'
;MAAYSCLPTIDEWIDCIPPYSFYFDLVAKHWKTKNSNYIPLHRVCTLARKQGAASFVVETAHGSNGVDEEIDYLDSHHGGGGAAEAVKITFLRKTEHSNDINLVDADAIIGQVVFINYRKPAESDFCKSYVYEAYFHPPEITAKSGERKRLLNNYICAESSFNIFARGKKFDIDAAYYCQQNSMTHVCAHACLRMALNTISGSVGPVTGKAINERESIINPKEGLKIGNVANFIENSGVGKPIIQDCTSLTSEQYVSIIASHVQSAHPVLLVFTTGTQPASQPGAVAEEHVVFVCGYTQNSDEWHPQAIPAYSGPASAPYRQSSLWIDHFVIHDDNFGPYYTLSARALEVDKDVKAHWIIAIAPQASNCNAVGAELAAVIMLKNLLPSLGPLASNPWFDYITSRNDNFVLRPILLTKAEYENHLLTSTAHDGSNISAQDMSQFVGLTDYFWMVEFSMPSLHTGNHSKLGEVIVEACAPVDPAKIEDLVLCMRLPGLLINFKTPAGAAWTNFSMVSHIECIDKIDKGHSTW
;
A
#
# COMPACT_ATOMS: atom_id res chain seq x y z
N MET A 1 -1.47 -18.31 -33.46
CA MET A 1 -2.22 -17.35 -34.30
C MET A 1 -3.34 -16.84 -33.42
N ALA A 2 -3.44 -15.52 -33.24
CA ALA A 2 -4.49 -14.91 -32.43
C ALA A 2 -5.87 -15.32 -32.97
N ALA A 3 -6.81 -15.61 -32.07
CA ALA A 3 -8.16 -16.04 -32.45
C ALA A 3 -9.08 -14.86 -32.81
N TYR A 4 -8.66 -13.64 -32.48
CA TYR A 4 -9.37 -12.39 -32.75
C TYR A 4 -8.71 -11.57 -33.86
N SER A 5 -9.46 -10.61 -34.39
CA SER A 5 -8.95 -9.60 -35.33
C SER A 5 -8.36 -8.39 -34.58
N CYS A 6 -7.05 -8.16 -34.68
CA CYS A 6 -6.42 -6.93 -34.17
C CYS A 6 -6.84 -5.73 -35.03
N LEU A 7 -7.48 -4.74 -34.42
CA LEU A 7 -7.86 -3.49 -35.06
C LEU A 7 -6.73 -2.48 -34.93
N PRO A 8 -6.45 -1.68 -35.98
CA PRO A 8 -5.39 -0.69 -35.93
C PRO A 8 -5.75 0.43 -34.94
N THR A 9 -4.75 0.91 -34.21
CA THR A 9 -4.81 2.17 -33.46
C THR A 9 -4.04 3.25 -34.21
N ILE A 10 -4.37 4.50 -33.89
CA ILE A 10 -3.63 5.66 -34.37
C ILE A 10 -2.35 5.80 -33.54
N ASP A 11 -1.23 6.10 -34.20
CA ASP A 11 -0.03 6.63 -33.54
C ASP A 11 -0.06 8.16 -33.68
N GLU A 12 -0.27 8.85 -32.57
CA GLU A 12 -0.36 10.31 -32.55
C GLU A 12 0.30 10.91 -31.31
N TRP A 13 0.85 12.11 -31.48
CA TRP A 13 1.33 12.96 -30.40
C TRP A 13 0.39 14.15 -30.28
N ILE A 14 -0.19 14.35 -29.10
CA ILE A 14 -1.22 15.35 -28.87
C ILE A 14 -0.75 16.34 -27.80
N ASP A 15 -0.77 17.63 -28.14
CA ASP A 15 -0.67 18.71 -27.15
C ASP A 15 -2.00 18.79 -26.38
N CYS A 16 -1.91 18.78 -25.05
CA CYS A 16 -3.06 18.83 -24.17
C CYS A 16 -3.02 20.04 -23.21
N ILE A 17 -2.22 21.07 -23.48
CA ILE A 17 -2.25 22.32 -22.70
C ILE A 17 -3.67 22.95 -22.78
N PRO A 18 -4.22 23.51 -21.68
CA PRO A 18 -5.54 24.14 -21.68
C PRO A 18 -5.70 25.18 -22.81
N PRO A 19 -6.93 25.40 -23.32
CA PRO A 19 -8.19 25.42 -22.55
C PRO A 19 -9.17 24.25 -22.79
N TYR A 20 -8.70 23.08 -23.24
CA TYR A 20 -9.57 21.93 -23.55
C TYR A 20 -9.88 21.06 -22.33
N SER A 21 -11.00 20.34 -22.37
CA SER A 21 -11.27 19.22 -21.47
C SER A 21 -10.37 18.04 -21.84
N PHE A 22 -9.47 17.67 -20.94
CA PHE A 22 -8.50 16.61 -21.21
C PHE A 22 -9.16 15.29 -21.60
N TYR A 23 -10.22 14.90 -20.89
CA TYR A 23 -10.90 13.66 -21.19
C TYR A 23 -11.86 13.81 -22.36
N PHE A 24 -12.81 14.74 -22.31
CA PHE A 24 -13.89 14.80 -23.29
C PHE A 24 -13.42 15.17 -24.70
N ASP A 25 -12.45 16.07 -24.82
CA ASP A 25 -12.01 16.57 -26.13
C ASP A 25 -10.91 15.70 -26.74
N LEU A 26 -10.08 15.04 -25.91
CA LEU A 26 -8.85 14.39 -26.38
C LEU A 26 -8.86 12.87 -26.21
N VAL A 27 -9.23 12.36 -25.03
CA VAL A 27 -9.09 10.92 -24.70
C VAL A 27 -10.36 10.12 -25.02
N ALA A 28 -11.55 10.70 -24.83
CA ALA A 28 -12.83 10.00 -24.95
C ALA A 28 -13.07 9.39 -26.36
N LYS A 29 -12.48 9.97 -27.42
CA LYS A 29 -12.56 9.44 -28.80
C LYS A 29 -11.94 8.04 -28.97
N HIS A 30 -11.04 7.66 -28.06
CA HIS A 30 -10.41 6.34 -28.06
C HIS A 30 -11.20 5.32 -27.23
N TRP A 31 -12.09 5.75 -26.34
CA TRP A 31 -12.96 4.88 -25.56
C TRP A 31 -14.22 4.53 -26.38
N LYS A 32 -14.30 3.30 -26.87
CA LYS A 32 -15.26 2.98 -27.95
C LYS A 32 -16.67 2.61 -27.50
N THR A 33 -16.90 2.28 -26.23
CA THR A 33 -18.23 1.90 -25.76
C THR A 33 -18.81 2.84 -24.72
N LYS A 34 -20.07 3.23 -24.88
CA LYS A 34 -20.78 4.09 -23.91
C LYS A 34 -21.29 3.33 -22.68
N ASN A 35 -21.37 2.00 -22.78
CA ASN A 35 -21.96 1.15 -21.73
C ASN A 35 -20.94 0.66 -20.70
N SER A 36 -19.64 0.87 -20.95
CA SER A 36 -18.60 0.53 -19.97
C SER A 36 -18.32 1.70 -19.05
N ASN A 37 -17.95 1.37 -17.82
CA ASN A 37 -17.59 2.35 -16.81
C ASN A 37 -16.28 3.06 -17.20
N TYR A 38 -16.39 4.31 -17.64
CA TYR A 38 -15.25 5.13 -18.05
C TYR A 38 -14.61 5.93 -16.91
N ILE A 39 -15.18 5.86 -15.69
CA ILE A 39 -14.73 6.65 -14.55
C ILE A 39 -13.24 6.41 -14.23
N PRO A 40 -12.71 5.16 -14.27
CA PRO A 40 -11.28 4.92 -14.07
C PRO A 40 -10.37 5.66 -15.05
N LEU A 41 -10.71 5.66 -16.35
CA LEU A 41 -9.93 6.37 -17.37
C LEU A 41 -10.03 7.89 -17.19
N HIS A 42 -11.20 8.39 -16.81
CA HIS A 42 -11.38 9.80 -16.47
C HIS A 42 -10.53 10.20 -15.25
N ARG A 43 -10.43 9.33 -14.23
CA ARG A 43 -9.54 9.54 -13.07
C ARG A 43 -8.08 9.56 -13.50
N VAL A 44 -7.64 8.64 -14.35
CA VAL A 44 -6.29 8.64 -14.93
C VAL A 44 -5.97 9.97 -15.61
N CYS A 45 -6.87 10.50 -16.43
CA CYS A 45 -6.70 11.81 -17.07
C CYS A 45 -6.64 12.95 -16.04
N THR A 46 -7.45 12.87 -14.98
CA THR A 46 -7.45 13.85 -13.88
C THR A 46 -6.11 13.85 -13.15
N LEU A 47 -5.54 12.67 -12.87
CA LEU A 47 -4.22 12.54 -12.25
C LEU A 47 -3.13 13.10 -13.15
N ALA A 48 -3.12 12.72 -14.42
CA ALA A 48 -2.18 13.27 -15.39
C ALA A 48 -2.23 14.80 -15.43
N ARG A 49 -3.44 15.39 -15.45
CA ARG A 49 -3.61 16.85 -15.40
C ARG A 49 -3.07 17.48 -14.12
N LYS A 50 -3.37 16.90 -12.96
CA LYS A 50 -2.89 17.39 -11.65
C LYS A 50 -1.37 17.39 -11.57
N GLN A 51 -0.74 16.44 -12.25
CA GLN A 51 0.71 16.33 -12.38
C GLN A 51 1.27 17.13 -13.57
N GLY A 52 0.49 18.06 -14.14
CA GLY A 52 1.00 18.99 -15.15
C GLY A 52 1.19 18.39 -16.54
N ALA A 53 0.39 17.38 -16.93
CA ALA A 53 0.40 16.89 -18.31
C ALA A 53 0.19 18.02 -19.32
N ALA A 54 1.16 18.16 -20.23
CA ALA A 54 1.17 19.13 -21.30
C ALA A 54 1.06 18.46 -22.68
N SER A 55 1.50 17.21 -22.81
CA SER A 55 1.25 16.41 -24.01
C SER A 55 1.08 14.92 -23.67
N PHE A 56 0.62 14.13 -24.64
CA PHE A 56 0.61 12.68 -24.54
C PHE A 56 0.81 12.01 -25.89
N VAL A 57 1.28 10.76 -25.83
CA VAL A 57 1.50 9.91 -27.00
C VAL A 57 0.48 8.78 -26.97
N VAL A 58 -0.23 8.57 -28.08
CA VAL A 58 -1.14 7.44 -28.29
C VAL A 58 -0.46 6.45 -29.21
N GLU A 59 -0.48 5.17 -28.83
CA GLU A 59 0.12 4.08 -29.59
C GLU A 59 -0.75 2.82 -29.53
N THR A 60 -0.42 1.83 -30.36
CA THR A 60 -0.96 0.48 -30.16
C THR A 60 -0.34 -0.15 -28.92
N ALA A 61 -1.16 -0.88 -28.16
CA ALA A 61 -0.71 -1.74 -27.07
C ALA A 61 -0.60 -3.21 -27.49
N HIS A 62 -1.01 -3.57 -28.71
CA HIS A 62 -0.81 -4.94 -29.22
C HIS A 62 0.68 -5.33 -29.20
N GLY A 63 0.97 -6.57 -28.83
CA GLY A 63 2.33 -7.05 -28.59
C GLY A 63 2.97 -6.60 -27.26
N SER A 64 2.28 -5.77 -26.47
CA SER A 64 2.73 -5.46 -25.09
C SER A 64 2.48 -6.67 -24.18
N ASN A 65 3.26 -6.78 -23.12
CA ASN A 65 3.23 -7.93 -22.21
C ASN A 65 1.82 -8.15 -21.63
N GLY A 66 1.28 -9.35 -21.81
CA GLY A 66 -0.04 -9.75 -21.28
C GLY A 66 -1.28 -9.17 -21.98
N VAL A 67 -1.15 -8.13 -22.83
CA VAL A 67 -2.31 -7.49 -23.50
C VAL A 67 -3.00 -8.44 -24.47
N ASP A 68 -2.25 -9.05 -25.39
CA ASP A 68 -2.83 -9.95 -26.38
C ASP A 68 -3.38 -11.24 -25.73
N GLU A 69 -2.75 -11.70 -24.64
CA GLU A 69 -3.26 -12.84 -23.85
C GLU A 69 -4.59 -12.52 -23.19
N GLU A 70 -4.75 -11.34 -22.60
CA GLU A 70 -6.02 -10.89 -22.02
C GLU A 70 -7.12 -10.82 -23.08
N ILE A 71 -6.79 -10.31 -24.28
CA ILE A 71 -7.75 -10.22 -25.38
C ILE A 71 -8.13 -11.62 -25.89
N ASP A 72 -7.15 -12.51 -26.10
CA ASP A 72 -7.40 -13.90 -26.50
C ASP A 72 -8.28 -14.62 -25.46
N TYR A 73 -8.06 -14.36 -24.17
CA TYR A 73 -8.85 -14.95 -23.09
C TYR A 73 -10.29 -14.43 -23.09
N LEU A 74 -10.47 -13.12 -23.27
CA LEU A 74 -11.79 -12.49 -23.40
C LEU A 74 -12.52 -12.95 -24.67
N ASP A 75 -11.82 -13.09 -25.79
CA ASP A 75 -12.36 -13.58 -27.06
C ASP A 75 -12.84 -15.03 -26.95
N SER A 76 -12.00 -15.87 -26.34
CA SER A 76 -12.33 -17.27 -26.07
C SER A 76 -13.57 -17.41 -25.19
N HIS A 77 -13.72 -16.56 -24.17
CA HIS A 77 -14.94 -16.50 -23.34
C HIS A 77 -16.20 -16.17 -24.16
N HIS A 78 -16.05 -15.48 -25.29
CA HIS A 78 -17.13 -15.15 -26.21
C HIS A 78 -17.25 -16.11 -27.41
N GLY A 79 -16.54 -17.24 -27.40
CA GLY A 79 -16.59 -18.26 -28.44
C GLY A 79 -15.61 -18.05 -29.60
N GLY A 80 -14.75 -17.02 -29.53
CA GLY A 80 -13.69 -16.75 -30.50
C GLY A 80 -14.15 -16.02 -31.77
N GLY A 81 -13.22 -15.31 -32.42
CA GLY A 81 -13.47 -14.62 -33.69
C GLY A 81 -13.97 -13.17 -33.55
N GLY A 82 -13.76 -12.57 -32.38
CA GLY A 82 -14.03 -11.17 -32.10
C GLY A 82 -13.00 -10.24 -32.73
N ALA A 83 -13.04 -8.99 -32.30
CA ALA A 83 -12.07 -7.97 -32.70
C ALA A 83 -11.75 -7.06 -31.52
N ALA A 84 -10.51 -6.59 -31.45
CA ALA A 84 -10.07 -5.74 -30.35
C ALA A 84 -9.17 -4.61 -30.83
N GLU A 85 -9.26 -3.47 -30.16
CA GLU A 85 -8.33 -2.36 -30.25
C GLU A 85 -7.68 -2.19 -28.87
N ALA A 86 -6.36 -2.30 -28.79
CA ALA A 86 -5.61 -2.06 -27.56
C ALA A 86 -4.85 -0.74 -27.66
N VAL A 87 -5.21 0.24 -26.84
CA VAL A 87 -4.68 1.61 -26.89
C VAL A 87 -3.78 1.86 -25.70
N LYS A 88 -2.59 2.39 -25.96
CA LYS A 88 -1.62 2.84 -24.96
C LYS A 88 -1.51 4.35 -25.00
N ILE A 89 -1.57 5.00 -23.85
CA ILE A 89 -1.35 6.44 -23.72
C ILE A 89 -0.24 6.71 -22.71
N THR A 90 0.79 7.44 -23.13
CA THR A 90 1.89 7.91 -22.25
C THR A 90 1.76 9.41 -22.03
N PHE A 91 1.70 9.85 -20.77
CA PHE A 91 1.48 11.25 -20.39
C PHE A 91 2.80 11.96 -20.06
N LEU A 92 2.97 13.17 -20.60
CA LEU A 92 4.22 13.94 -20.54
C LEU A 92 3.99 15.35 -19.94
N ARG A 93 4.91 15.81 -19.09
CA ARG A 93 4.86 17.16 -18.47
C ARG A 93 5.24 18.29 -19.42
N LYS A 94 6.01 18.01 -20.46
CA LYS A 94 6.52 19.00 -21.42
C LYS A 94 5.86 18.79 -22.78
N THR A 95 5.72 19.88 -23.54
CA THR A 95 5.50 19.82 -24.98
C THR A 95 6.87 19.77 -25.65
N GLU A 96 7.21 18.65 -26.27
CA GLU A 96 8.42 18.56 -27.09
C GLU A 96 8.11 19.12 -28.48
N HIS A 97 8.82 20.17 -28.90
CA HIS A 97 8.58 20.79 -30.21
C HIS A 97 8.90 19.86 -31.39
N SER A 98 9.72 18.83 -31.18
CA SER A 98 10.16 17.90 -32.22
C SER A 98 9.34 16.61 -32.32
N ASN A 99 8.44 16.33 -31.35
CA ASN A 99 7.78 15.01 -31.19
C ASN A 99 8.77 13.81 -31.20
N ASP A 100 10.02 14.05 -30.81
CA ASP A 100 11.07 13.02 -30.75
C ASP A 100 11.18 12.47 -29.34
N ILE A 101 10.74 11.22 -29.15
CA ILE A 101 10.77 10.55 -27.85
C ILE A 101 12.19 10.41 -27.28
N ASN A 102 13.22 10.43 -28.13
CA ASN A 102 14.60 10.33 -27.69
C ASN A 102 15.04 11.54 -26.86
N LEU A 103 14.41 12.70 -27.08
CA LEU A 103 14.66 13.94 -26.33
C LEU A 103 13.86 14.05 -25.03
N VAL A 104 12.88 13.17 -24.80
CA VAL A 104 12.09 13.15 -23.56
C VAL A 104 12.92 12.57 -22.44
N ASP A 105 13.14 13.38 -21.40
CA ASP A 105 13.79 12.94 -20.16
C ASP A 105 12.85 12.06 -19.31
N ALA A 106 13.42 11.20 -18.46
CA ALA A 106 12.62 10.31 -17.62
C ALA A 106 11.72 11.07 -16.62
N ASP A 107 12.16 12.23 -16.14
CA ASP A 107 11.38 13.09 -15.23
C ASP A 107 10.17 13.76 -15.91
N ALA A 108 10.13 13.80 -17.23
CA ALA A 108 9.01 14.32 -18.00
C ALA A 108 7.85 13.32 -18.09
N ILE A 109 8.08 12.03 -17.80
CA ILE A 109 7.06 10.99 -17.77
C ILE A 109 6.20 11.16 -16.52
N ILE A 110 4.88 11.20 -16.70
CA ILE A 110 3.92 11.22 -15.58
C ILE A 110 3.40 9.81 -15.29
N GLY A 111 3.14 9.06 -16.36
CA GLY A 111 2.52 7.75 -16.30
C GLY A 111 2.09 7.22 -17.65
N GLN A 112 1.65 5.98 -17.66
CA GLN A 112 1.16 5.27 -18.83
C GLN A 112 -0.13 4.53 -18.48
N VAL A 113 -1.07 4.46 -19.42
CA VAL A 113 -2.28 3.65 -19.32
C VAL A 113 -2.45 2.83 -20.58
N VAL A 114 -2.87 1.58 -20.41
CA VAL A 114 -3.35 0.72 -21.49
C VAL A 114 -4.82 0.40 -21.23
N PHE A 115 -5.66 0.56 -22.25
CA PHE A 115 -7.04 0.12 -22.20
C PHE A 115 -7.40 -0.67 -23.45
N ILE A 116 -8.33 -1.60 -23.28
CA ILE A 116 -8.78 -2.53 -24.32
C ILE A 116 -10.20 -2.15 -24.68
N ASN A 117 -10.46 -1.96 -25.97
CA ASN A 117 -11.79 -1.93 -26.56
C ASN A 117 -12.04 -3.26 -27.26
N TYR A 118 -13.06 -4.00 -26.84
CA TYR A 118 -13.37 -5.31 -27.38
C TYR A 118 -14.76 -5.35 -28.01
N ARG A 119 -14.85 -6.09 -29.12
CA ARG A 119 -16.07 -6.36 -29.90
C ARG A 119 -16.21 -7.86 -30.10
N LYS A 120 -17.38 -8.39 -29.76
CA LYS A 120 -17.69 -9.81 -29.93
C LYS A 120 -17.78 -10.22 -31.40
N PRO A 121 -17.69 -11.52 -31.70
CA PRO A 121 -17.97 -12.05 -33.03
C PRO A 121 -19.35 -11.61 -33.51
N ALA A 122 -19.46 -11.22 -34.78
CA ALA A 122 -20.70 -10.79 -35.45
C ALA A 122 -21.38 -9.51 -34.90
N GLU A 123 -20.87 -8.88 -33.84
CA GLU A 123 -21.32 -7.55 -33.42
C GLU A 123 -20.65 -6.46 -34.29
N SER A 124 -21.36 -5.39 -34.63
CA SER A 124 -20.79 -4.26 -35.37
C SER A 124 -20.04 -3.29 -34.45
N ASP A 125 -20.53 -3.15 -33.22
CA ASP A 125 -20.11 -2.15 -32.23
C ASP A 125 -19.28 -2.77 -31.11
N PHE A 126 -18.47 -1.95 -30.44
CA PHE A 126 -17.70 -2.39 -29.27
C PHE A 126 -18.60 -2.62 -28.06
N CYS A 127 -18.50 -3.82 -27.48
CA CYS A 127 -19.30 -4.22 -26.32
C CYS A 127 -18.62 -3.90 -24.98
N LYS A 128 -17.29 -3.75 -24.97
CA LYS A 128 -16.53 -3.50 -23.74
C LYS A 128 -15.36 -2.54 -23.97
N SER A 129 -15.13 -1.65 -23.02
CA SER A 129 -13.91 -0.87 -22.87
C SER A 129 -13.51 -0.86 -21.40
N TYR A 130 -12.23 -1.08 -21.10
CA TYR A 130 -11.73 -1.06 -19.72
C TYR A 130 -10.24 -0.79 -19.67
N VAL A 131 -9.78 -0.19 -18.57
CA VAL A 131 -8.35 0.00 -18.28
C VAL A 131 -7.72 -1.36 -17.95
N TYR A 132 -6.88 -1.87 -18.83
CA TYR A 132 -6.16 -3.13 -18.63
C TYR A 132 -5.08 -2.98 -17.56
N GLU A 133 -4.30 -1.92 -17.66
CA GLU A 133 -3.28 -1.55 -16.68
C GLU A 133 -2.96 -0.05 -16.73
N ALA A 134 -2.47 0.49 -15.63
CA ALA A 134 -1.92 1.84 -15.57
C ALA A 134 -0.80 1.94 -14.53
N TYR A 135 0.20 2.75 -14.85
CA TYR A 135 1.36 3.06 -14.00
C TYR A 135 1.46 4.57 -13.91
N PHE A 136 1.35 5.13 -12.70
CA PHE A 136 1.42 6.56 -12.47
C PHE A 136 2.31 6.83 -11.27
N HIS A 137 3.15 7.85 -11.40
CA HIS A 137 3.76 8.42 -10.21
C HIS A 137 2.67 8.83 -9.23
N PRO A 138 2.85 8.56 -7.92
CA PRO A 138 1.90 9.04 -6.96
C PRO A 138 1.79 10.56 -6.99
N PRO A 139 0.61 11.10 -6.65
CA PRO A 139 0.26 12.46 -7.01
C PRO A 139 1.25 13.51 -6.46
N GLU A 140 1.93 14.21 -7.35
CA GLU A 140 2.91 15.25 -7.03
C GLU A 140 2.66 16.56 -7.79
N ILE A 141 3.08 17.67 -7.19
CA ILE A 141 3.12 19.00 -7.80
C ILE A 141 4.56 19.46 -7.98
N THR A 142 4.83 20.06 -9.13
CA THR A 142 6.09 20.77 -9.38
C THR A 142 5.93 22.21 -8.88
N ALA A 143 6.68 22.58 -7.85
CA ALA A 143 6.75 23.95 -7.37
C ALA A 143 7.38 24.87 -8.43
N LYS A 144 7.21 26.20 -8.27
CA LYS A 144 7.83 27.18 -9.17
C LYS A 144 9.37 27.09 -9.22
N SER A 145 9.98 26.52 -8.17
CA SER A 145 11.42 26.24 -8.11
C SER A 145 11.86 25.05 -8.97
N GLY A 146 10.92 24.28 -9.53
CA GLY A 146 11.17 22.99 -10.18
C GLY A 146 11.19 21.81 -9.20
N GLU A 147 11.17 22.06 -7.89
CA GLU A 147 11.11 21.01 -6.87
C GLU A 147 9.78 20.26 -6.93
N ARG A 148 9.82 18.93 -6.91
CA ARG A 148 8.63 18.08 -6.87
C ARG A 148 8.24 17.80 -5.43
N LYS A 149 6.97 18.00 -5.09
CA LYS A 149 6.41 17.74 -3.78
C LYS A 149 5.17 16.88 -3.91
N ARG A 150 5.03 15.85 -3.09
CA ARG A 150 3.78 15.10 -2.99
C ARG A 150 2.63 16.06 -2.65
N LEU A 151 1.45 15.80 -3.21
CA LEU A 151 0.29 16.68 -3.09
C LEU A 151 -0.30 16.76 -1.67
N LEU A 152 0.05 15.81 -0.80
CA LEU A 152 -0.48 15.67 0.55
C LEU A 152 0.70 15.63 1.54
N ASN A 153 0.56 16.31 2.68
CA ASN A 153 1.54 16.25 3.75
C ASN A 153 1.67 14.80 4.25
N ASN A 154 2.91 14.34 4.46
CA ASN A 154 3.24 13.00 4.96
C ASN A 154 2.49 11.88 4.22
N TYR A 155 2.65 11.87 2.90
CA TYR A 155 2.09 10.87 2.00
C TYR A 155 3.02 9.66 1.95
N ILE A 156 2.49 8.49 2.32
CA ILE A 156 3.20 7.21 2.34
C ILE A 156 2.50 6.29 1.34
N CYS A 157 3.24 5.69 0.40
CA CYS A 157 2.68 4.79 -0.60
C CYS A 157 3.66 3.67 -0.97
N ALA A 158 3.19 2.43 -0.94
CA ALA A 158 3.88 1.31 -1.53
C ALA A 158 3.99 1.53 -3.05
N GLU A 159 5.23 1.57 -3.52
CA GLU A 159 5.60 1.81 -4.91
C GLU A 159 6.61 0.74 -5.34
N SER A 160 6.66 0.47 -6.64
CA SER A 160 7.71 -0.32 -7.26
C SER A 160 8.06 0.23 -8.63
N SER A 161 9.22 -0.15 -9.12
CA SER A 161 9.73 0.33 -10.39
C SER A 161 9.19 -0.50 -11.56
N PHE A 162 8.52 0.19 -12.48
CA PHE A 162 7.93 -0.38 -13.68
C PHE A 162 8.64 0.08 -14.94
N ASN A 163 8.94 -0.86 -15.81
CA ASN A 163 9.45 -0.59 -17.15
C ASN A 163 8.28 -0.25 -18.07
N ILE A 164 8.19 1.00 -18.52
CA ILE A 164 7.22 1.41 -19.54
C ILE A 164 7.93 1.71 -20.86
N PHE A 165 7.18 1.61 -21.96
CA PHE A 165 7.71 1.89 -23.30
C PHE A 165 6.83 2.90 -24.02
N ALA A 166 7.44 3.97 -24.52
CA ALA A 166 6.80 4.92 -25.41
C ALA A 166 7.64 5.05 -26.68
N ARG A 167 7.04 4.85 -27.85
CA ARG A 167 7.70 4.89 -29.18
C ARG A 167 9.03 4.14 -29.23
N GLY A 168 9.07 2.97 -28.58
CA GLY A 168 10.24 2.10 -28.50
C GLY A 168 11.30 2.51 -27.46
N LYS A 169 11.24 3.71 -26.87
CA LYS A 169 12.12 4.12 -25.77
C LYS A 169 11.59 3.58 -24.44
N LYS A 170 12.48 2.99 -23.66
CA LYS A 170 12.21 2.49 -22.32
C LYS A 170 12.35 3.62 -21.29
N PHE A 171 11.42 3.67 -20.34
CA PHE A 171 11.48 4.50 -19.15
C PHE A 171 11.19 3.65 -17.92
N ASP A 172 11.76 4.03 -16.78
CA ASP A 172 11.48 3.41 -15.48
C ASP A 172 10.61 4.39 -14.67
N ILE A 173 9.50 3.89 -14.11
CA ILE A 173 8.56 4.69 -13.33
C ILE A 173 8.26 4.01 -11.99
N ASP A 174 8.40 4.76 -10.90
CA ASP A 174 7.97 4.31 -9.58
C ASP A 174 6.48 4.62 -9.40
N ALA A 175 5.69 3.56 -9.25
CA ALA A 175 4.23 3.62 -9.24
C ALA A 175 3.63 2.50 -8.37
N ALA A 176 2.33 2.57 -8.13
CA ALA A 176 1.51 1.43 -7.75
C ALA A 176 0.73 0.94 -8.98
N TYR A 177 0.66 -0.37 -9.20
CA TYR A 177 -0.05 -0.94 -10.34
C TYR A 177 -1.56 -0.72 -10.19
N TYR A 178 -2.21 -0.30 -11.27
CA TYR A 178 -3.67 -0.18 -11.35
C TYR A 178 -4.24 -1.01 -12.50
N CYS A 179 -5.41 -1.65 -12.31
CA CYS A 179 -6.22 -2.18 -13.41
C CYS A 179 -7.71 -2.10 -13.09
N GLN A 180 -8.56 -1.97 -14.11
CA GLN A 180 -10.01 -2.02 -13.94
C GLN A 180 -10.53 -3.44 -14.19
N GLN A 181 -11.58 -3.85 -13.47
CA GLN A 181 -12.27 -5.11 -13.77
C GLN A 181 -12.98 -5.06 -15.12
N ASN A 182 -13.01 -6.18 -15.87
CA ASN A 182 -13.82 -6.26 -17.09
C ASN A 182 -15.22 -6.85 -16.85
N SER A 183 -15.52 -7.33 -15.64
CA SER A 183 -16.82 -7.93 -15.23
C SER A 183 -17.24 -9.16 -16.04
N MET A 184 -16.31 -9.75 -16.78
CA MET A 184 -16.54 -10.91 -17.66
C MET A 184 -15.62 -12.05 -17.26
N THR A 185 -14.31 -11.86 -17.46
CA THR A 185 -13.29 -12.84 -17.12
C THR A 185 -12.66 -12.57 -15.75
N HIS A 186 -12.89 -11.39 -15.17
CA HIS A 186 -12.41 -11.04 -13.85
C HIS A 186 -13.25 -9.91 -13.22
N VAL A 187 -13.37 -9.92 -11.90
CA VAL A 187 -14.16 -8.94 -11.11
C VAL A 187 -13.28 -8.17 -10.12
N CYS A 188 -13.87 -7.41 -9.19
CA CYS A 188 -13.16 -6.55 -8.23
C CYS A 188 -12.05 -7.28 -7.46
N ALA A 189 -12.31 -8.50 -6.95
CA ALA A 189 -11.31 -9.29 -6.20
C ALA A 189 -10.09 -9.66 -7.04
N HIS A 190 -10.30 -10.06 -8.30
CA HIS A 190 -9.19 -10.31 -9.23
C HIS A 190 -8.42 -9.04 -9.52
N ALA A 191 -9.11 -7.92 -9.78
CA ALA A 191 -8.48 -6.65 -10.09
C ALA A 191 -7.60 -6.18 -8.91
N CYS A 192 -8.12 -6.18 -7.69
CA CYS A 192 -7.37 -5.78 -6.50
C CYS A 192 -6.21 -6.73 -6.18
N LEU A 193 -6.37 -8.04 -6.38
CA LEU A 193 -5.28 -9.01 -6.22
C LEU A 193 -4.16 -8.78 -7.25
N ARG A 194 -4.51 -8.52 -8.51
CA ARG A 194 -3.54 -8.12 -9.55
C ARG A 194 -2.82 -6.84 -9.16
N MET A 195 -3.55 -5.82 -8.68
CA MET A 195 -2.94 -4.57 -8.24
C MET A 195 -1.92 -4.78 -7.13
N ALA A 196 -2.28 -5.53 -6.09
CA ALA A 196 -1.37 -5.79 -4.98
C ALA A 196 -0.14 -6.58 -5.42
N LEU A 197 -0.31 -7.72 -6.11
CA LEU A 197 0.81 -8.59 -6.48
C LEU A 197 1.72 -7.98 -7.54
N ASN A 198 1.18 -7.27 -8.53
CA ASN A 198 1.99 -6.59 -9.53
C ASN A 198 2.68 -5.35 -8.94
N THR A 199 2.10 -4.72 -7.92
CA THR A 199 2.81 -3.67 -7.16
C THR A 199 4.01 -4.25 -6.43
N ILE A 200 3.91 -5.42 -5.78
CA ILE A 200 5.08 -6.04 -5.12
C ILE A 200 6.14 -6.50 -6.13
N SER A 201 5.68 -7.14 -7.22
CA SER A 201 6.58 -7.78 -8.18
C SER A 201 7.24 -6.77 -9.14
N GLY A 202 6.72 -5.55 -9.22
CA GLY A 202 7.17 -4.52 -10.15
C GLY A 202 7.17 -5.02 -11.59
N SER A 203 8.33 -4.97 -12.24
CA SER A 203 8.52 -5.40 -13.63
C SER A 203 8.64 -6.92 -13.84
N VAL A 204 8.58 -7.73 -12.78
CA VAL A 204 8.62 -9.20 -12.90
C VAL A 204 7.22 -9.68 -13.30
N GLY A 205 7.05 -10.02 -14.59
CA GLY A 205 5.91 -10.74 -15.21
C GLY A 205 4.51 -10.55 -14.58
N PRO A 206 3.55 -9.86 -15.23
CA PRO A 206 2.30 -9.47 -14.59
C PRO A 206 1.41 -10.67 -14.27
N VAL A 207 0.89 -10.69 -13.04
CA VAL A 207 -0.26 -11.50 -12.66
C VAL A 207 -1.47 -11.05 -13.47
N THR A 208 -2.08 -11.99 -14.20
CA THR A 208 -3.26 -11.77 -15.04
C THR A 208 -4.51 -12.38 -14.42
N GLY A 209 -5.70 -11.91 -14.84
CA GLY A 209 -6.97 -12.49 -14.39
C GLY A 209 -7.12 -13.96 -14.80
N LYS A 210 -6.61 -14.31 -15.99
CA LYS A 210 -6.54 -15.68 -16.48
C LYS A 210 -5.70 -16.58 -15.56
N ALA A 211 -4.50 -16.15 -15.20
CA ALA A 211 -3.62 -16.93 -14.31
C ALA A 211 -4.29 -17.20 -12.96
N ILE A 212 -5.02 -16.22 -12.42
CA ILE A 212 -5.81 -16.39 -11.19
C ILE A 212 -6.90 -17.46 -11.39
N ASN A 213 -7.70 -17.34 -12.45
CA ASN A 213 -8.79 -18.28 -12.71
C ASN A 213 -8.31 -19.72 -12.96
N GLU A 214 -7.25 -19.89 -13.75
CA GLU A 214 -6.70 -21.21 -14.07
C GLU A 214 -6.12 -21.87 -12.82
N ARG A 215 -5.38 -21.12 -12.00
CA ARG A 215 -4.79 -21.64 -10.77
C ARG A 215 -5.84 -22.04 -9.75
N GLU A 216 -6.82 -21.18 -9.52
CA GLU A 216 -7.87 -21.41 -8.53
C GLU A 216 -9.06 -22.21 -9.08
N SER A 217 -8.94 -22.73 -10.32
CA SER A 217 -9.98 -23.51 -11.00
C SER A 217 -11.35 -22.81 -11.04
N ILE A 218 -11.34 -21.49 -11.27
CA ILE A 218 -12.54 -20.66 -11.32
C ILE A 218 -13.22 -20.80 -12.68
N ILE A 219 -14.37 -21.46 -12.69
CA ILE A 219 -15.16 -21.68 -13.92
C ILE A 219 -16.01 -20.45 -14.27
N ASN A 220 -16.57 -19.79 -13.25
CA ASN A 220 -17.43 -18.62 -13.41
C ASN A 220 -16.88 -17.40 -12.65
N PRO A 221 -16.02 -16.57 -13.28
CA PRO A 221 -15.39 -15.43 -12.62
C PRO A 221 -16.37 -14.39 -12.06
N LYS A 222 -17.61 -14.36 -12.55
CA LYS A 222 -18.66 -13.44 -12.08
C LYS A 222 -19.12 -13.73 -10.64
N GLU A 223 -18.86 -14.93 -10.13
CA GLU A 223 -19.13 -15.29 -8.74
C GLU A 223 -18.07 -14.74 -7.77
N GLY A 224 -17.03 -14.07 -8.29
CA GLY A 224 -15.95 -13.52 -7.48
C GLY A 224 -14.95 -14.55 -7.00
N LEU A 225 -14.11 -14.11 -6.07
CA LEU A 225 -13.12 -14.96 -5.40
C LEU A 225 -13.52 -15.09 -3.93
N LYS A 226 -13.50 -16.32 -3.42
CA LYS A 226 -13.60 -16.54 -1.98
C LYS A 226 -12.27 -16.17 -1.34
N ILE A 227 -12.29 -15.84 -0.05
CA ILE A 227 -11.07 -15.56 0.74
C ILE A 227 -10.05 -16.70 0.61
N GLY A 228 -10.53 -17.96 0.63
CA GLY A 228 -9.67 -19.13 0.43
C GLY A 228 -8.96 -19.14 -0.94
N ASN A 229 -9.62 -18.66 -2.00
CA ASN A 229 -8.99 -18.53 -3.32
C ASN A 229 -7.91 -17.46 -3.33
N VAL A 230 -8.20 -16.29 -2.72
CA VAL A 230 -7.23 -15.19 -2.60
C VAL A 230 -6.00 -15.66 -1.80
N ALA A 231 -6.22 -16.29 -0.65
CA ALA A 231 -5.16 -16.81 0.22
C ALA A 231 -4.28 -17.84 -0.51
N ASN A 232 -4.92 -18.84 -1.13
CA ASN A 232 -4.24 -19.90 -1.86
C ASN A 232 -3.44 -19.34 -3.04
N PHE A 233 -3.98 -18.37 -3.79
CA PHE A 233 -3.26 -17.76 -4.89
C PHE A 233 -2.02 -17.00 -4.41
N ILE A 234 -2.15 -16.19 -3.35
CA ILE A 234 -1.03 -15.45 -2.75
C ILE A 234 0.06 -16.43 -2.29
N GLU A 235 -0.30 -17.43 -1.49
CA GLU A 235 0.66 -18.38 -0.92
C GLU A 235 1.45 -19.13 -2.00
N ASN A 236 0.80 -19.46 -3.12
CA ASN A 236 1.45 -20.17 -4.20
C ASN A 236 2.11 -19.21 -5.23
N SER A 237 1.87 -17.90 -5.18
CA SER A 237 2.46 -16.92 -6.11
C SER A 237 3.98 -16.81 -5.99
N GLY A 238 4.54 -17.20 -4.84
CA GLY A 238 5.96 -17.02 -4.52
C GLY A 238 6.32 -15.58 -4.13
N VAL A 239 5.36 -14.65 -4.17
CA VAL A 239 5.55 -13.23 -3.85
C VAL A 239 5.39 -12.94 -2.36
N GLY A 240 4.59 -13.74 -1.65
CA GLY A 240 4.39 -13.57 -0.21
C GLY A 240 3.41 -14.56 0.40
N LYS A 241 2.99 -14.25 1.62
CA LYS A 241 2.06 -14.99 2.45
C LYS A 241 0.85 -14.11 2.80
N PRO A 242 -0.37 -14.65 2.75
CA PRO A 242 -1.56 -13.91 3.15
C PRO A 242 -1.63 -13.81 4.67
N ILE A 243 -1.92 -12.62 5.19
CA ILE A 243 -2.34 -12.39 6.58
C ILE A 243 -3.77 -11.89 6.54
N ILE A 244 -4.69 -12.69 7.10
CA ILE A 244 -6.13 -12.45 7.01
C ILE A 244 -6.67 -12.10 8.39
N GLN A 245 -7.44 -11.02 8.49
CA GLN A 245 -8.10 -10.59 9.71
C GLN A 245 -9.59 -10.34 9.46
N ASP A 246 -10.42 -10.86 10.37
CA ASP A 246 -11.86 -10.67 10.39
C ASP A 246 -12.21 -9.37 11.13
N CYS A 247 -12.66 -8.37 10.39
CA CYS A 247 -13.01 -7.06 10.94
C CYS A 247 -14.26 -7.08 11.81
N THR A 248 -15.10 -8.13 11.75
CA THR A 248 -16.28 -8.22 12.63
C THR A 248 -15.91 -8.39 14.10
N SER A 249 -14.67 -8.81 14.37
CA SER A 249 -14.11 -8.97 15.71
C SER A 249 -13.24 -7.80 16.17
N LEU A 250 -13.05 -6.79 15.33
CA LEU A 250 -12.13 -5.67 15.57
C LEU A 250 -12.88 -4.38 15.90
N THR A 251 -12.27 -3.54 16.73
CA THR A 251 -12.71 -2.14 16.84
C THR A 251 -12.22 -1.32 15.65
N SER A 252 -12.80 -0.12 15.50
CA SER A 252 -12.38 0.87 14.52
C SER A 252 -10.86 1.13 14.56
N GLU A 253 -10.35 1.39 15.75
CA GLU A 253 -8.95 1.71 15.97
C GLU A 253 -8.03 0.54 15.63
N GLN A 254 -8.47 -0.69 15.96
CA GLN A 254 -7.72 -1.90 15.66
C GLN A 254 -7.61 -2.17 14.15
N TYR A 255 -8.71 -2.03 13.40
CA TYR A 255 -8.63 -2.24 11.94
C TYR A 255 -7.74 -1.19 11.29
N VAL A 256 -7.84 0.09 11.69
CA VAL A 256 -6.99 1.16 11.14
C VAL A 256 -5.53 0.89 11.48
N SER A 257 -5.23 0.49 12.71
CA SER A 257 -3.87 0.12 13.13
C SER A 257 -3.31 -1.04 12.28
N ILE A 258 -4.07 -2.11 12.07
CA ILE A 258 -3.62 -3.25 11.27
C ILE A 258 -3.30 -2.85 9.82
N ILE A 259 -4.21 -2.14 9.14
CA ILE A 259 -3.99 -1.68 7.76
C ILE A 259 -2.76 -0.78 7.69
N ALA A 260 -2.70 0.24 8.55
CA ALA A 260 -1.60 1.20 8.60
C ALA A 260 -0.26 0.52 8.80
N SER A 261 -0.19 -0.44 9.72
CA SER A 261 1.06 -1.14 10.06
C SER A 261 1.58 -1.99 8.89
N HIS A 262 0.69 -2.66 8.16
CA HIS A 262 1.08 -3.40 6.96
C HIS A 262 1.53 -2.47 5.84
N VAL A 263 0.76 -1.42 5.55
CA VAL A 263 1.15 -0.43 4.53
C VAL A 263 2.50 0.20 4.89
N GLN A 264 2.70 0.62 6.15
CA GLN A 264 3.95 1.18 6.63
C GLN A 264 5.13 0.21 6.52
N SER A 265 4.86 -1.09 6.59
CA SER A 265 5.84 -2.16 6.39
C SER A 265 6.14 -2.43 4.91
N ALA A 266 5.60 -1.61 3.99
CA ALA A 266 5.61 -1.82 2.54
C ALA A 266 4.89 -3.10 2.09
N HIS A 267 3.86 -3.52 2.83
CA HIS A 267 3.04 -4.71 2.53
C HIS A 267 1.66 -4.27 2.03
N PRO A 268 1.33 -4.50 0.75
CA PRO A 268 0.01 -4.25 0.19
C PRO A 268 -1.13 -4.88 0.99
N VAL A 269 -2.26 -4.18 1.04
CA VAL A 269 -3.46 -4.63 1.76
C VAL A 269 -4.67 -4.61 0.83
N LEU A 270 -5.44 -5.69 0.81
CA LEU A 270 -6.79 -5.70 0.27
C LEU A 270 -7.77 -5.45 1.41
N LEU A 271 -8.58 -4.40 1.28
CA LEU A 271 -9.63 -4.07 2.24
C LEU A 271 -10.98 -4.47 1.63
N VAL A 272 -11.63 -5.47 2.24
CA VAL A 272 -12.96 -5.94 1.86
C VAL A 272 -13.98 -5.30 2.78
N PHE A 273 -15.05 -4.76 2.21
CA PHE A 273 -16.16 -4.17 2.94
C PHE A 273 -17.49 -4.49 2.28
N THR A 274 -18.56 -4.48 3.07
CA THR A 274 -19.91 -4.67 2.54
C THR A 274 -20.42 -3.40 1.88
N THR A 275 -21.21 -3.54 0.83
CA THR A 275 -21.92 -2.45 0.16
C THR A 275 -23.41 -2.75 0.11
N GLY A 276 -24.22 -1.76 0.49
CA GLY A 276 -25.67 -1.78 0.32
C GLY A 276 -26.46 -2.24 1.54
N THR A 277 -27.76 -1.91 1.53
CA THR A 277 -28.73 -2.41 2.50
C THR A 277 -29.12 -3.83 2.13
N GLN A 278 -29.20 -4.74 3.12
CA GLN A 278 -29.94 -5.99 2.91
C GLN A 278 -31.33 -5.62 2.35
N PRO A 279 -31.72 -6.11 1.17
CA PRO A 279 -33.04 -5.84 0.64
C PRO A 279 -34.07 -6.26 1.69
N ALA A 280 -34.92 -5.34 2.15
CA ALA A 280 -35.96 -5.64 3.14
C ALA A 280 -36.91 -6.77 2.67
N SER A 281 -36.95 -7.00 1.35
CA SER A 281 -37.70 -8.07 0.69
C SER A 281 -37.06 -9.45 0.80
N GLN A 282 -35.81 -9.59 1.26
CA GLN A 282 -35.13 -10.87 1.46
C GLN A 282 -34.33 -10.89 2.78
N PRO A 283 -35.00 -11.19 3.91
CA PRO A 283 -34.34 -11.45 5.18
C PRO A 283 -33.32 -12.59 5.00
N GLY A 284 -32.04 -12.29 5.17
CA GLY A 284 -30.94 -13.26 4.99
C GLY A 284 -30.15 -13.12 3.68
N ALA A 285 -30.48 -12.16 2.81
CA ALA A 285 -29.60 -11.83 1.69
C ALA A 285 -28.24 -11.32 2.20
N VAL A 286 -27.15 -11.91 1.74
CA VAL A 286 -25.79 -11.48 2.11
C VAL A 286 -25.55 -10.11 1.47
N ALA A 287 -25.08 -9.14 2.26
CA ALA A 287 -24.68 -7.84 1.71
C ALA A 287 -23.59 -8.07 0.65
N GLU A 288 -23.65 -7.35 -0.47
CA GLU A 288 -22.62 -7.48 -1.50
C GLU A 288 -21.28 -7.03 -0.91
N GLU A 289 -20.20 -7.71 -1.28
CA GLU A 289 -18.86 -7.34 -0.85
C GLU A 289 -18.14 -6.63 -1.98
N HIS A 290 -17.45 -5.55 -1.63
CA HIS A 290 -16.51 -4.88 -2.51
C HIS A 290 -15.12 -4.91 -1.88
N VAL A 291 -14.10 -4.83 -2.72
CA VAL A 291 -12.71 -4.85 -2.29
C VAL A 291 -11.94 -3.75 -3.00
N VAL A 292 -11.07 -3.10 -2.24
CA VAL A 292 -10.14 -2.10 -2.75
C VAL A 292 -8.72 -2.46 -2.36
N PHE A 293 -7.76 -2.05 -3.20
CA PHE A 293 -6.34 -2.17 -2.88
C PHE A 293 -5.90 -0.92 -2.12
N VAL A 294 -5.44 -1.08 -0.87
CA VAL A 294 -4.82 -0.02 -0.08
C VAL A 294 -3.32 -0.03 -0.35
N CYS A 295 -2.85 1.00 -1.04
CA CYS A 295 -1.46 1.17 -1.43
C CYS A 295 -0.71 2.17 -0.53
N GLY A 296 -1.41 2.97 0.28
CA GLY A 296 -0.76 4.03 1.03
C GLY A 296 -1.66 4.63 2.10
N TYR A 297 -1.18 5.70 2.73
CA TYR A 297 -1.97 6.57 3.59
C TYR A 297 -1.35 7.96 3.71
N THR A 298 -2.12 8.90 4.25
CA THR A 298 -1.66 10.24 4.64
C THR A 298 -1.72 10.43 6.14
N GLN A 299 -0.72 11.11 6.69
CA GLN A 299 -0.66 11.42 8.11
C GLN A 299 -0.71 12.94 8.37
N ASN A 300 -1.53 13.36 9.32
CA ASN A 300 -1.55 14.75 9.79
C ASN A 300 -0.92 14.84 11.17
N SER A 301 0.28 15.41 11.25
CA SER A 301 1.03 15.61 12.50
C SER A 301 0.24 16.43 13.52
N ASP A 302 -0.58 17.36 13.04
CA ASP A 302 -1.37 18.32 13.83
C ASP A 302 -2.81 17.84 14.07
N GLU A 303 -3.06 16.53 13.95
CA GLU A 303 -4.37 15.96 14.22
C GLU A 303 -4.76 16.19 15.70
N TRP A 304 -5.97 16.72 15.92
CA TRP A 304 -6.39 17.22 17.23
C TRP A 304 -6.74 16.09 18.19
N HIS A 305 -7.51 15.11 17.69
CA HIS A 305 -8.13 14.10 18.53
C HIS A 305 -7.16 13.16 19.28
N PRO A 306 -5.98 12.75 18.75
CA PRO A 306 -5.07 11.85 19.45
C PRO A 306 -4.46 12.47 20.71
N GLN A 307 -4.40 13.80 20.77
CA GLN A 307 -3.88 14.53 21.92
C GLN A 307 -4.97 15.06 22.83
N ALA A 308 -6.02 15.65 22.24
CA ALA A 308 -7.04 16.37 22.98
C ALA A 308 -8.07 15.47 23.65
N ILE A 309 -8.56 14.41 22.97
CA ILE A 309 -9.60 13.55 23.54
C ILE A 309 -9.16 12.93 24.87
N PRO A 310 -7.95 12.35 25.01
CA PRO A 310 -7.48 11.84 26.30
C PRO A 310 -7.37 12.91 27.39
N ALA A 311 -7.15 14.18 27.03
CA ALA A 311 -7.09 15.28 27.99
C ALA A 311 -8.48 15.71 28.48
N TYR A 312 -9.51 15.64 27.63
CA TYR A 312 -10.87 16.09 27.95
C TYR A 312 -11.78 14.98 28.48
N SER A 313 -11.69 13.78 27.90
CA SER A 313 -12.55 12.65 28.23
C SER A 313 -11.99 11.78 29.36
N GLY A 314 -10.83 12.16 29.91
CA GLY A 314 -10.08 11.35 30.87
C GLY A 314 -9.17 10.33 30.20
N PRO A 315 -8.37 9.59 30.98
CA PRO A 315 -7.45 8.60 30.45
C PRO A 315 -8.21 7.60 29.57
N ALA A 316 -7.69 7.36 28.36
CA ALA A 316 -8.20 6.33 27.49
C ALA A 316 -8.21 4.99 28.24
N SER A 317 -9.19 4.14 27.94
CA SER A 317 -9.18 2.75 28.42
C SER A 317 -7.94 1.98 27.97
N ALA A 318 -7.33 2.39 26.84
CA ALA A 318 -6.10 1.83 26.32
C ALA A 318 -4.86 2.36 27.07
N PRO A 319 -3.88 1.49 27.39
CA PRO A 319 -2.67 1.89 28.11
C PRO A 319 -1.64 2.62 27.21
N TYR A 320 -1.94 2.87 25.94
CA TYR A 320 -1.06 3.55 24.98
C TYR A 320 -1.90 4.27 23.93
N ARG A 321 -1.23 4.98 23.02
CA ARG A 321 -1.83 5.59 21.81
C ARG A 321 -1.28 4.89 20.58
N GLN A 322 -2.13 4.50 19.66
CA GLN A 322 -1.69 3.96 18.37
C GLN A 322 -1.25 5.12 17.48
N SER A 323 -0.14 4.96 16.74
CA SER A 323 0.30 5.98 15.77
C SER A 323 -0.71 6.17 14.64
N SER A 324 -1.52 5.13 14.36
CA SER A 324 -2.62 5.17 13.40
C SER A 324 -3.69 6.22 13.72
N LEU A 325 -3.72 6.74 14.95
CA LEU A 325 -4.59 7.85 15.32
C LEU A 325 -4.24 9.15 14.56
N TRP A 326 -3.04 9.29 13.99
CA TRP A 326 -2.66 10.45 13.17
C TRP A 326 -2.95 10.25 11.67
N ILE A 327 -3.54 9.12 11.28
CA ILE A 327 -3.83 8.81 9.87
C ILE A 327 -5.21 9.34 9.49
N ASP A 328 -5.24 10.21 8.48
CA ASP A 328 -6.49 10.83 8.00
C ASP A 328 -7.17 9.97 6.93
N HIS A 329 -6.39 9.48 5.98
CA HIS A 329 -6.87 8.81 4.78
C HIS A 329 -5.96 7.64 4.41
N PHE A 330 -6.56 6.55 3.99
CA PHE A 330 -5.92 5.52 3.19
C PHE A 330 -5.89 5.94 1.72
N VAL A 331 -4.79 5.65 1.04
CA VAL A 331 -4.67 5.79 -0.41
C VAL A 331 -5.02 4.46 -1.05
N ILE A 332 -6.07 4.48 -1.88
CA ILE A 332 -6.66 3.28 -2.46
C ILE A 332 -6.68 3.32 -3.98
N HIS A 333 -6.61 2.13 -4.57
CA HIS A 333 -7.01 1.86 -5.93
C HIS A 333 -8.38 1.17 -5.89
N ASP A 334 -9.33 1.72 -6.63
CA ASP A 334 -10.66 1.16 -6.77
C ASP A 334 -10.91 0.86 -8.26
N ASP A 335 -11.27 -0.38 -8.58
CA ASP A 335 -11.45 -0.80 -9.97
C ASP A 335 -12.64 -0.11 -10.67
N ASN A 336 -13.60 0.44 -9.91
CA ASN A 336 -14.73 1.20 -10.44
C ASN A 336 -14.46 2.70 -10.55
N PHE A 337 -13.55 3.25 -9.74
CA PHE A 337 -13.34 4.70 -9.69
C PHE A 337 -11.97 5.14 -10.23
N GLY A 338 -10.94 4.32 -10.15
CA GLY A 338 -9.60 4.63 -10.62
C GLY A 338 -8.53 4.58 -9.53
N PRO A 339 -7.29 4.95 -9.87
CA PRO A 339 -6.16 4.93 -8.95
C PRO A 339 -6.07 6.16 -8.03
N TYR A 340 -5.29 5.99 -6.96
CA TYR A 340 -4.92 7.01 -5.98
C TYR A 340 -6.09 7.83 -5.41
N TYR A 341 -7.20 7.19 -5.07
CA TYR A 341 -8.26 7.83 -4.28
C TYR A 341 -7.88 7.85 -2.80
N THR A 342 -8.39 8.85 -2.08
CA THR A 342 -8.25 8.92 -0.61
C THR A 342 -9.55 8.45 0.02
N LEU A 343 -9.50 7.33 0.74
CA LEU A 343 -10.57 6.83 1.59
C LEU A 343 -10.30 7.34 3.00
N SER A 344 -11.21 8.12 3.60
CA SER A 344 -11.01 8.52 5.00
C SER A 344 -10.82 7.28 5.86
N ALA A 345 -9.82 7.31 6.75
CA ALA A 345 -9.45 6.15 7.55
C ALA A 345 -10.61 5.62 8.38
N ARG A 346 -11.62 6.45 8.67
CA ARG A 346 -12.85 6.15 9.42
C ARG A 346 -14.13 6.18 8.57
N ALA A 347 -14.01 6.21 7.24
CA ALA A 347 -15.17 6.32 6.34
C ALA A 347 -16.19 5.18 6.55
N LEU A 348 -15.69 3.97 6.83
CA LEU A 348 -16.50 2.76 7.00
C LEU A 348 -17.20 2.68 8.37
N GLU A 349 -17.03 3.69 9.22
CA GLU A 349 -17.71 3.79 10.52
C GLU A 349 -18.97 4.66 10.45
N VAL A 350 -19.05 5.54 9.44
CA VAL A 350 -20.09 6.56 9.34
C VAL A 350 -21.37 5.99 8.73
N ASP A 351 -21.23 5.14 7.71
CA ASP A 351 -22.36 4.52 7.04
C ASP A 351 -22.67 3.15 7.65
N LYS A 352 -23.88 2.99 8.19
CA LYS A 352 -24.34 1.73 8.80
C LYS A 352 -24.40 0.56 7.82
N ASP A 353 -24.48 0.84 6.52
CA ASP A 353 -24.66 -0.14 5.45
C ASP A 353 -23.32 -0.47 4.77
N VAL A 354 -22.24 0.23 5.12
CA VAL A 354 -20.88 -0.01 4.61
C VAL A 354 -19.95 -0.32 5.76
N LYS A 355 -19.54 -1.59 5.91
CA LYS A 355 -18.70 -2.02 7.03
C LYS A 355 -17.49 -2.79 6.54
N ALA A 356 -16.33 -2.52 7.14
CA ALA A 356 -15.15 -3.34 6.95
C ALA A 356 -15.47 -4.80 7.33
N HIS A 357 -15.09 -5.75 6.47
CA HIS A 357 -15.34 -7.17 6.68
C HIS A 357 -14.02 -7.95 6.78
N TRP A 358 -13.10 -7.76 5.84
CA TRP A 358 -11.81 -8.45 5.87
C TRP A 358 -10.65 -7.52 5.56
N ILE A 359 -9.53 -7.78 6.21
CA ILE A 359 -8.21 -7.26 5.84
C ILE A 359 -7.38 -8.45 5.34
N ILE A 360 -6.82 -8.33 4.13
CA ILE A 360 -5.90 -9.32 3.57
C ILE A 360 -4.60 -8.61 3.22
N ALA A 361 -3.62 -8.69 4.11
CA ALA A 361 -2.28 -8.16 3.86
C ALA A 361 -1.41 -9.21 3.15
N ILE A 362 -0.53 -8.77 2.27
CA ILE A 362 0.46 -9.61 1.59
C ILE A 362 1.84 -9.30 2.16
N ALA A 363 2.34 -10.20 3.00
CA ALA A 363 3.60 -10.04 3.73
C ALA A 363 4.62 -11.10 3.28
N PRO A 364 5.93 -10.91 3.48
CA PRO A 364 6.93 -11.90 3.06
C PRO A 364 6.84 -13.20 3.89
N GLN A 365 6.31 -13.09 5.10
CA GLN A 365 6.14 -14.18 6.03
C GLN A 365 4.77 -14.08 6.72
N ALA A 366 4.15 -15.23 6.98
CA ALA A 366 2.93 -15.28 7.79
C ALA A 366 3.24 -14.84 9.22
N SER A 367 2.41 -13.97 9.77
CA SER A 367 2.54 -13.46 11.14
C SER A 367 1.41 -13.99 12.00
N ASN A 368 1.76 -14.66 13.10
CA ASN A 368 0.79 -15.15 14.09
C ASN A 368 0.38 -14.04 15.07
N CYS A 369 1.31 -13.13 15.38
CA CYS A 369 1.02 -11.91 16.11
C CYS A 369 0.67 -10.78 15.12
N ASN A 370 -0.48 -10.13 15.27
CA ASN A 370 -0.81 -8.95 14.46
C ASN A 370 -0.26 -7.67 15.11
N ALA A 371 -0.36 -6.55 14.38
CA ALA A 371 0.12 -5.25 14.84
C ALA A 371 -0.40 -4.86 16.24
N VAL A 372 -1.71 -5.07 16.49
CA VAL A 372 -2.35 -4.75 17.78
C VAL A 372 -1.79 -5.62 18.92
N GLY A 373 -1.56 -6.91 18.64
CA GLY A 373 -0.92 -7.81 19.59
C GLY A 373 0.52 -7.39 19.92
N ALA A 374 1.27 -6.96 18.90
CA ALA A 374 2.63 -6.46 19.09
C ALA A 374 2.66 -5.16 19.91
N GLU A 375 1.75 -4.22 19.64
CA GLU A 375 1.58 -3.01 20.45
C GLU A 375 1.24 -3.35 21.92
N LEU A 376 0.36 -4.32 22.14
CA LEU A 376 -0.02 -4.77 23.48
C LEU A 376 1.15 -5.43 24.22
N ALA A 377 1.94 -6.29 23.57
CA ALA A 377 3.15 -6.86 24.14
C ALA A 377 4.15 -5.76 24.55
N ALA A 378 4.36 -4.79 23.65
CA ALA A 378 5.27 -3.68 23.88
C ALA A 378 4.84 -2.78 25.05
N VAL A 379 3.57 -2.38 25.12
CA VAL A 379 3.10 -1.48 26.20
C VAL A 379 3.17 -2.17 27.57
N ILE A 380 2.86 -3.47 27.66
CA ILE A 380 2.96 -4.23 28.92
C ILE A 380 4.41 -4.19 29.41
N MET A 381 5.36 -4.47 28.53
CA MET A 381 6.77 -4.42 28.87
C MET A 381 7.23 -3.02 29.26
N LEU A 382 6.86 -1.99 28.50
CA LEU A 382 7.23 -0.60 28.81
C LEU A 382 6.69 -0.17 30.18
N LYS A 383 5.41 -0.42 30.47
CA LYS A 383 4.77 -0.01 31.73
C LYS A 383 5.29 -0.76 32.95
N ASN A 384 5.56 -2.06 32.80
CA ASN A 384 6.05 -2.87 33.92
C ASN A 384 7.54 -2.64 34.19
N LEU A 385 8.35 -2.43 33.15
CA LEU A 385 9.79 -2.39 33.28
C LEU A 385 10.34 -0.98 33.52
N LEU A 386 9.92 0.04 32.75
CA LEU A 386 10.52 1.38 32.80
C LEU A 386 10.62 1.98 34.21
N PRO A 387 9.58 1.91 35.08
CA PRO A 387 9.67 2.47 36.43
C PRO A 387 10.78 1.85 37.29
N SER A 388 11.13 0.59 37.04
CA SER A 388 12.19 -0.12 37.77
C SER A 388 13.61 0.21 37.29
N LEU A 389 13.74 0.80 36.09
CA LEU A 389 15.04 1.05 35.46
C LEU A 389 15.63 2.42 35.76
N GLY A 390 14.88 3.34 36.39
CA GLY A 390 15.30 4.73 36.62
C GLY A 390 16.74 4.92 37.14
N PRO A 391 17.29 4.06 38.02
CA PRO A 391 18.66 4.20 38.50
C PRO A 391 19.78 3.76 37.53
N LEU A 392 19.46 3.16 36.38
CA LEU A 392 20.43 2.38 35.59
C LEU A 392 21.21 3.18 34.53
N ALA A 393 20.69 4.30 34.05
CA ALA A 393 21.35 5.13 33.05
C ALA A 393 21.18 6.61 33.40
N SER A 394 22.24 7.41 33.21
CA SER A 394 22.19 8.86 33.40
C SER A 394 22.12 9.53 32.03
N ASN A 395 20.90 9.83 31.61
CA ASN A 395 20.62 10.47 30.33
C ASN A 395 19.27 11.20 30.42
N PRO A 396 19.17 12.48 30.03
CA PRO A 396 17.92 13.25 30.07
C PRO A 396 16.72 12.53 29.45
N TRP A 397 16.89 11.83 28.32
CA TRP A 397 15.77 11.10 27.68
C TRP A 397 15.36 9.87 28.48
N PHE A 398 16.32 9.15 29.04
CA PHE A 398 16.07 7.98 29.86
C PHE A 398 15.39 8.35 31.18
N ASP A 399 15.90 9.39 31.85
CA ASP A 399 15.29 9.97 33.04
C ASP A 399 13.86 10.42 32.73
N TYR A 400 13.66 11.09 31.58
CA TYR A 400 12.36 11.57 31.16
C TYR A 400 11.33 10.45 30.96
N ILE A 401 11.68 9.33 30.33
CA ILE A 401 10.75 8.21 30.09
C ILE A 401 10.50 7.35 31.34
N THR A 402 11.45 7.29 32.26
CA THR A 402 11.33 6.49 33.50
C THR A 402 10.65 7.27 34.63
N SER A 403 10.74 8.61 34.64
CA SER A 403 10.11 9.45 35.66
C SER A 403 8.64 9.79 35.41
N ARG A 404 8.09 9.43 34.24
CA ARG A 404 6.75 9.81 33.81
C ARG A 404 5.86 8.58 33.63
N ASN A 405 4.58 8.74 33.97
CA ASN A 405 3.55 7.73 33.73
C ASN A 405 2.65 8.14 32.56
N ASP A 406 3.28 8.57 31.46
CA ASP A 406 2.56 8.98 30.26
C ASP A 406 2.22 7.77 29.40
N ASN A 407 1.17 7.90 28.58
CA ASN A 407 0.88 6.92 27.55
C ASN A 407 1.78 7.18 26.33
N PHE A 408 2.58 6.18 25.96
CA PHE A 408 3.40 6.22 24.77
C PHE A 408 2.56 6.14 23.49
N VAL A 409 3.08 6.75 22.41
CA VAL A 409 2.62 6.46 21.05
C VAL A 409 3.38 5.24 20.56
N LEU A 410 2.68 4.20 20.13
CA LEU A 410 3.26 2.98 19.57
C LEU A 410 3.04 2.91 18.07
N ARG A 411 4.07 2.50 17.33
CA ARG A 411 4.05 2.30 15.87
C ARG A 411 4.69 0.96 15.53
N PRO A 412 3.89 -0.09 15.25
CA PRO A 412 4.42 -1.40 14.91
C PRO A 412 4.76 -1.49 13.41
N ILE A 413 5.94 -2.02 13.10
CA ILE A 413 6.44 -2.16 11.73
C ILE A 413 7.07 -3.55 11.59
N LEU A 414 6.62 -4.32 10.59
CA LEU A 414 7.13 -5.66 10.33
C LEU A 414 8.43 -5.54 9.52
N LEU A 415 9.52 -6.00 10.10
CA LEU A 415 10.86 -5.91 9.53
C LEU A 415 11.50 -7.29 9.44
N THR A 416 12.39 -7.41 8.45
CA THR A 416 13.45 -8.41 8.50
C THR A 416 14.57 -7.94 9.43
N LYS A 417 15.36 -8.89 9.91
CA LYS A 417 16.60 -8.58 10.63
C LYS A 417 17.53 -7.66 9.83
N ALA A 418 17.72 -7.93 8.54
CA ALA A 418 18.60 -7.13 7.68
C ALA A 418 18.12 -5.68 7.53
N GLU A 419 16.81 -5.47 7.38
CA GLU A 419 16.23 -4.13 7.31
C GLU A 419 16.42 -3.36 8.62
N TYR A 420 16.26 -4.03 9.77
CA TYR A 420 16.48 -3.41 11.08
C TYR A 420 17.94 -3.05 11.32
N GLU A 421 18.88 -3.95 10.99
CA GLU A 421 20.31 -3.68 11.09
C GLU A 421 20.71 -2.49 10.20
N ASN A 422 20.21 -2.45 8.96
CA ASN A 422 20.44 -1.33 8.05
C ASN A 422 19.83 -0.03 8.58
N HIS A 423 18.62 -0.07 9.16
CA HIS A 423 18.00 1.08 9.81
C HIS A 423 18.90 1.63 10.91
N LEU A 424 19.39 0.78 11.81
CA LEU A 424 20.27 1.20 12.90
C LEU A 424 21.62 1.75 12.40
N LEU A 425 22.23 1.13 11.37
CA LEU A 425 23.52 1.59 10.80
C LEU A 425 23.42 2.94 10.09
N THR A 426 22.27 3.22 9.48
CA THR A 426 22.04 4.46 8.72
C THR A 426 21.38 5.55 9.55
N SER A 427 20.97 5.24 10.78
CA SER A 427 20.38 6.20 11.72
C SER A 427 21.46 6.95 12.49
N THR A 428 21.29 8.27 12.58
CA THR A 428 22.02 9.12 13.52
C THR A 428 21.04 9.69 14.52
N ALA A 429 21.35 9.56 15.80
CA ALA A 429 20.50 10.13 16.84
C ALA A 429 20.62 11.65 16.89
N HIS A 430 19.63 12.32 17.50
CA HIS A 430 19.57 13.79 17.51
C HIS A 430 20.80 14.46 18.16
N ASP A 431 21.53 13.76 19.02
CA ASP A 431 22.77 14.25 19.63
C ASP A 431 24.04 13.91 18.82
N GLY A 432 23.88 13.31 17.63
CA GLY A 432 24.97 12.85 16.77
C GLY A 432 25.49 11.45 17.12
N SER A 433 24.96 10.77 18.14
CA SER A 433 25.37 9.40 18.46
C SER A 433 24.89 8.41 17.38
N ASN A 434 25.69 7.37 17.16
CA ASN A 434 25.43 6.31 16.18
C ASN A 434 25.67 4.95 16.83
N ILE A 435 25.11 3.89 16.24
CA ILE A 435 25.31 2.53 16.73
C ILE A 435 26.78 2.10 16.59
N SER A 436 27.32 1.44 17.63
CA SER A 436 28.64 0.85 17.61
C SER A 436 28.61 -0.58 17.03
N ALA A 437 29.75 -1.06 16.50
CA ALA A 437 29.86 -2.45 16.04
C ALA A 437 29.62 -3.47 17.17
N GLN A 438 29.99 -3.13 18.41
CA GLN A 438 29.74 -3.96 19.59
C GLN A 438 28.24 -4.06 19.90
N ASP A 439 27.52 -2.94 19.82
CA ASP A 439 26.07 -2.92 20.04
C ASP A 439 25.33 -3.70 18.96
N MET A 440 25.77 -3.57 17.70
CA MET A 440 25.18 -4.35 16.61
C MET A 440 25.29 -5.86 16.83
N SER A 441 26.41 -6.33 17.41
CA SER A 441 26.59 -7.75 17.71
C SER A 441 25.60 -8.32 18.74
N GLN A 442 24.87 -7.47 19.47
CA GLN A 442 23.84 -7.91 20.42
C GLN A 442 22.57 -8.44 19.73
N PHE A 443 22.36 -8.11 18.45
CA PHE A 443 21.16 -8.50 17.70
C PHE A 443 21.35 -9.80 16.88
N VAL A 444 22.46 -10.51 17.07
CA VAL A 444 22.76 -11.75 16.32
C VAL A 444 21.66 -12.80 16.47
N GLY A 445 20.99 -12.88 17.62
CA GLY A 445 19.94 -13.85 17.91
C GLY A 445 18.51 -13.47 17.52
N LEU A 446 18.29 -12.33 16.84
CA LEU A 446 16.96 -11.98 16.34
C LEU A 446 16.50 -12.98 15.27
N THR A 447 15.20 -13.26 15.26
CA THR A 447 14.54 -14.04 14.21
C THR A 447 14.50 -13.28 12.89
N ASP A 448 14.24 -14.00 11.80
CA ASP A 448 14.24 -13.41 10.46
C ASP A 448 13.19 -12.31 10.30
N TYR A 449 12.04 -12.45 10.97
CA TYR A 449 10.92 -11.50 10.93
C TYR A 449 10.41 -11.19 12.32
N PHE A 450 10.25 -9.90 12.61
CA PHE A 450 9.69 -9.43 13.88
C PHE A 450 8.96 -8.10 13.69
N TRP A 451 8.07 -7.79 14.63
CA TRP A 451 7.52 -6.46 14.77
C TRP A 451 8.51 -5.60 15.55
N MET A 452 9.02 -4.55 14.92
CA MET A 452 9.63 -3.43 15.62
C MET A 452 8.51 -2.48 16.04
N VAL A 453 8.22 -2.42 17.33
CA VAL A 453 7.25 -1.48 17.90
C VAL A 453 8.01 -0.26 18.39
N GLU A 454 8.05 0.78 17.56
CA GLU A 454 8.61 2.07 17.96
C GLU A 454 7.74 2.68 19.05
N PHE A 455 8.36 3.30 20.05
CA PHE A 455 7.63 4.08 21.03
C PHE A 455 8.12 5.53 21.07
N SER A 456 7.18 6.45 21.20
CA SER A 456 7.42 7.89 21.25
C SER A 456 6.50 8.57 22.27
N MET A 457 6.74 9.86 22.48
CA MET A 457 5.83 10.74 23.22
C MET A 457 4.84 11.38 22.24
N PRO A 458 3.61 11.68 22.65
CA PRO A 458 2.66 12.38 21.77
C PRO A 458 3.20 13.70 21.19
N SER A 459 3.87 14.51 22.03
CA SER A 459 4.47 15.77 21.60
C SER A 459 5.65 15.60 20.66
N LEU A 460 6.47 14.56 20.88
CA LEU A 460 7.61 14.24 20.02
C LEU A 460 7.13 13.69 18.67
N HIS A 461 6.16 12.78 18.69
CA HIS A 461 5.57 12.20 17.49
C HIS A 461 4.92 13.27 16.61
N THR A 462 4.11 14.17 17.19
CA THR A 462 3.54 15.32 16.45
C THR A 462 4.61 16.30 15.98
N GLY A 463 5.62 16.60 16.80
CA GLY A 463 6.57 17.66 16.49
C GLY A 463 7.53 17.32 15.34
N ASN A 464 8.05 16.09 15.31
CA ASN A 464 9.10 15.71 14.37
C ASN A 464 9.11 14.21 14.01
N HIS A 465 8.05 13.45 14.30
CA HIS A 465 7.97 12.02 14.01
C HIS A 465 9.20 11.22 14.46
N SER A 466 9.80 11.59 15.60
CA SER A 466 10.92 10.84 16.18
C SER A 466 10.45 9.77 17.16
N LYS A 467 11.27 8.73 17.34
CA LYS A 467 11.08 7.68 18.35
C LYS A 467 12.15 7.77 19.44
N LEU A 468 11.75 7.41 20.66
CA LEU A 468 12.64 7.32 21.81
C LEU A 468 13.37 5.97 21.85
N GLY A 469 12.71 4.93 21.37
CA GLY A 469 13.22 3.57 21.39
C GLY A 469 12.29 2.63 20.64
N GLU A 470 12.54 1.34 20.77
CA GLU A 470 11.68 0.31 20.23
C GLU A 470 11.66 -0.95 21.09
N VAL A 471 10.57 -1.70 20.97
CA VAL A 471 10.42 -3.05 21.49
C VAL A 471 10.36 -4.01 20.32
N ILE A 472 11.20 -5.03 20.32
CA ILE A 472 11.22 -6.07 19.30
C ILE A 472 10.34 -7.22 19.76
N VAL A 473 9.30 -7.53 18.99
CA VAL A 473 8.28 -8.54 19.30
C VAL A 473 8.28 -9.62 18.21
N GLU A 474 8.35 -10.87 18.64
CA GLU A 474 8.31 -12.03 17.75
C GLU A 474 7.00 -12.06 16.94
N ALA A 475 7.11 -12.11 15.62
CA ALA A 475 5.96 -12.07 14.70
C ALA A 475 5.36 -13.46 14.46
N CYS A 476 6.21 -14.49 14.41
CA CYS A 476 5.85 -15.83 13.93
C CYS A 476 5.53 -16.82 15.07
N ALA A 477 5.84 -16.51 16.32
CA ALA A 477 5.54 -17.41 17.43
C ALA A 477 4.03 -17.52 17.70
N PRO A 478 3.56 -18.67 18.20
CA PRO A 478 2.19 -18.81 18.67
C PRO A 478 1.85 -17.75 19.72
N VAL A 479 0.68 -17.13 19.60
CA VAL A 479 0.21 -16.10 20.53
C VAL A 479 -0.60 -16.74 21.66
N ASP A 480 -0.14 -16.59 22.90
CA ASP A 480 -0.94 -16.79 24.10
C ASP A 480 -1.36 -15.41 24.64
N PRO A 481 -2.64 -15.01 24.51
CA PRO A 481 -3.11 -13.71 24.98
C PRO A 481 -2.87 -13.46 26.48
N ALA A 482 -2.74 -14.53 27.29
CA ALA A 482 -2.48 -14.40 28.72
C ALA A 482 -1.00 -14.17 29.05
N LYS A 483 -0.10 -14.34 28.08
CA LYS A 483 1.36 -14.20 28.21
C LYS A 483 1.95 -13.51 27.00
N ILE A 484 1.26 -12.49 26.49
CA ILE A 484 1.63 -11.84 25.24
C ILE A 484 3.02 -11.16 25.33
N GLU A 485 3.44 -10.79 26.53
CA GLU A 485 4.79 -10.29 26.84
C GLU A 485 5.91 -11.31 26.58
N ASP A 486 5.61 -12.62 26.58
CA ASP A 486 6.60 -13.67 26.27
C ASP A 486 7.09 -13.58 24.81
N LEU A 487 6.37 -12.86 23.95
CA LEU A 487 6.76 -12.58 22.57
C LEU A 487 7.88 -11.53 22.48
N VAL A 488 8.15 -10.76 23.54
CA VAL A 488 9.17 -9.70 23.49
C VAL A 488 10.58 -10.30 23.51
N LEU A 489 11.37 -9.94 22.51
CA LEU A 489 12.74 -10.41 22.32
C LEU A 489 13.75 -9.49 23.01
N CYS A 490 13.66 -8.19 22.72
CA CYS A 490 14.50 -7.17 23.31
C CYS A 490 13.82 -5.80 23.30
N MET A 491 14.38 -4.86 24.05
CA MET A 491 13.92 -3.47 24.12
C MET A 491 15.14 -2.55 24.05
N ARG A 492 15.14 -1.63 23.08
CA ARG A 492 16.13 -0.56 22.96
C ARG A 492 15.55 0.72 23.54
N LEU A 493 16.27 1.30 24.48
CA LEU A 493 16.01 2.58 25.14
C LEU A 493 17.17 3.55 24.85
N PRO A 494 17.02 4.86 25.11
CA PRO A 494 18.12 5.81 25.03
C PRO A 494 19.28 5.41 25.95
N GLY A 495 20.37 4.90 25.37
CA GLY A 495 21.58 4.50 26.09
C GLY A 495 21.55 3.10 26.71
N LEU A 496 20.49 2.32 26.51
CA LEU A 496 20.34 1.00 27.14
C LEU A 496 19.67 0.01 26.19
N LEU A 497 20.20 -1.21 26.14
CA LEU A 497 19.57 -2.35 25.47
C LEU A 497 19.24 -3.42 26.52
N ILE A 498 18.05 -4.00 26.44
CA ILE A 498 17.59 -5.07 27.32
C ILE A 498 17.21 -6.27 26.46
N ASN A 499 17.88 -7.39 26.67
CA ASN A 499 17.62 -8.66 25.99
C ASN A 499 16.89 -9.61 26.93
N PHE A 500 15.70 -10.07 26.55
CA PHE A 500 14.87 -10.95 27.39
C PHE A 500 15.10 -12.44 27.11
N LYS A 501 15.73 -12.78 25.99
CA LYS A 501 15.94 -14.16 25.52
C LYS A 501 17.39 -14.64 25.64
N THR A 502 18.12 -14.24 26.70
CA THR A 502 19.47 -14.78 26.93
C THR A 502 19.40 -16.10 27.71
N PRO A 503 20.40 -17.00 27.59
CA PRO A 503 20.45 -18.23 28.39
C PRO A 503 20.41 -18.01 29.91
N ALA A 504 20.82 -16.83 30.38
CA ALA A 504 20.85 -16.46 31.80
C ALA A 504 19.60 -15.67 32.25
N GLY A 505 18.60 -15.47 31.37
CA GLY A 505 17.43 -14.64 31.62
C GLY A 505 17.54 -13.24 31.00
N ALA A 506 16.85 -12.26 31.58
CA ALA A 506 16.94 -10.88 31.10
C ALA A 506 18.33 -10.29 31.43
N ALA A 507 18.98 -9.69 30.43
CA ALA A 507 20.25 -9.00 30.58
C ALA A 507 20.16 -7.60 29.99
N TRP A 508 20.90 -6.64 30.57
CA TRP A 508 20.99 -5.28 30.04
C TRP A 508 22.43 -4.85 29.80
N THR A 509 22.62 -4.02 28.79
CA THR A 509 23.91 -3.48 28.38
C THR A 509 23.76 -2.00 28.03
N ASN A 510 24.80 -1.21 28.30
CA ASN A 510 24.88 0.14 27.76
C ASN A 510 24.80 0.08 26.22
N PHE A 511 24.16 1.08 25.62
CA PHE A 511 23.98 1.19 24.18
C PHE A 511 24.51 2.54 23.71
N SER A 512 25.22 2.59 22.59
CA SER A 512 25.88 3.80 22.09
C SER A 512 24.92 4.92 21.66
N MET A 513 23.70 4.59 21.24
CA MET A 513 22.70 5.60 20.86
C MET A 513 21.93 6.08 22.08
N VAL A 514 22.17 7.33 22.48
CA VAL A 514 21.64 7.90 23.74
C VAL A 514 20.55 8.95 23.54
N SER A 515 20.12 9.23 22.31
CA SER A 515 19.03 10.17 22.04
C SER A 515 17.92 9.53 21.21
N HIS A 516 16.84 10.28 21.01
CA HIS A 516 15.79 9.91 20.05
C HIS A 516 16.35 9.93 18.62
N ILE A 517 15.73 9.13 17.76
CA ILE A 517 16.07 9.03 16.33
C ILE A 517 14.82 9.21 15.49
N GLU A 518 14.99 9.52 14.21
CA GLU A 518 13.87 9.50 13.26
C GLU A 518 13.24 8.10 13.22
N CYS A 519 11.92 8.07 13.10
CA CYS A 519 11.25 6.79 12.92
C CYS A 519 11.64 6.16 11.58
N ILE A 520 11.59 4.82 11.48
CA ILE A 520 11.92 4.16 10.21
C ILE A 520 10.89 4.55 9.14
N ASP A 521 11.39 4.69 7.91
CA ASP A 521 10.57 4.78 6.72
C ASP A 521 11.03 3.72 5.71
N LYS A 522 10.24 2.64 5.56
CA LYS A 522 10.50 1.59 4.57
C LYS A 522 10.10 1.99 3.17
N ILE A 523 9.16 2.92 3.05
CA ILE A 523 8.53 3.23 1.77
C ILE A 523 9.40 4.20 0.96
N ASP A 524 10.15 5.08 1.62
CA ASP A 524 10.96 6.11 0.96
C ASP A 524 12.26 5.61 0.28
N LYS A 525 12.62 4.32 0.39
CA LYS A 525 13.94 3.82 -0.06
C LYS A 525 13.96 2.85 -1.24
N GLY A 526 12.84 2.63 -1.94
CA GLY A 526 12.83 1.98 -3.27
C GLY A 526 13.43 0.56 -3.37
N HIS A 527 13.76 -0.06 -2.24
CA HIS A 527 14.45 -1.35 -2.18
C HIS A 527 13.81 -2.22 -1.09
N SER A 528 12.56 -2.63 -1.33
CA SER A 528 12.11 -3.89 -0.74
C SER A 528 12.65 -5.00 -1.63
N THR A 529 13.77 -5.60 -1.24
CA THR A 529 14.22 -6.87 -1.83
C THR A 529 13.30 -7.96 -1.30
N TRP A 530 12.27 -8.28 -2.07
CA TRP A 530 11.46 -9.49 -1.90
C TRP A 530 12.17 -10.70 -2.50
#